data_AF-A0A9N8L3R5-F1
#
_entry.id   AF-A0A9N8L3R5-F1
#
_cell.length_a   1.000
_cell.length_b   1.000
_cell.length_c   1.000
_cell.angle_alpha   90.00
_cell.angle_beta   90.00
_cell.angle_gamma   90.00
#
_symmetry.space_group_name_H-M   'P 1'
#
loop_
_entity.id
_entity.type
_entity.pdbx_description
1 polymer ?
#
loop_
_entity_poly.entity_id
_entity_poly.type
_entity_poly.pdbx_seq_one_letter_code
_entity_poly.pdbx_strand_id
1 'polypeptide(L)'
;MDDYKELYYRSQPLAKQVDFGDISERVSLRHKLHCKPFRWYLEHVYPELQVPALTEPSHVIKQGVRCLDTMGHLVGGPVGMYPCHYTGGNQEWRFENGQIRHNRLCVSVSEADGSTAVLAACEGAAGAQWARRGATLRHAQHGACLDADRPALYLTHCDDDKPSQQFAF
;
A
#
# COMPACT_ATOMS: atom_id res chain seq x y z
N MET A 1 -8.61 16.82 13.00
CA MET A 1 -7.25 16.60 12.46
C MET A 1 -7.10 17.20 11.05
N ASP A 2 -7.88 18.22 10.68
CA ASP A 2 -7.87 18.79 9.32
C ASP A 2 -7.89 17.70 8.24
N ASP A 3 -7.10 17.84 7.18
CA ASP A 3 -7.00 16.86 6.09
C ASP A 3 -6.27 15.58 6.52
N TYR A 4 -5.51 15.60 7.62
CA TYR A 4 -4.82 14.42 8.15
C TYR A 4 -5.77 13.34 8.69
N LYS A 5 -7.06 13.67 8.88
CA LYS A 5 -8.09 12.66 9.20
C LYS A 5 -8.19 11.58 8.12
N GLU A 6 -7.87 11.90 6.86
CA GLU A 6 -7.89 10.89 5.78
C GLU A 6 -6.86 9.79 6.00
N LEU A 7 -5.73 10.06 6.66
CA LEU A 7 -4.76 9.03 7.03
C LEU A 7 -5.33 8.06 8.07
N TYR A 8 -6.10 8.57 9.03
CA TYR A 8 -6.83 7.73 9.98
C TYR A 8 -7.89 6.89 9.26
N TYR A 9 -8.66 7.47 8.36
CA TYR A 9 -9.67 6.69 7.64
C TYR A 9 -9.09 5.68 6.64
N ARG A 10 -7.89 5.90 6.10
CA ARG A 10 -7.18 4.89 5.30
C ARG A 10 -6.79 3.68 6.14
N SER A 11 -6.39 3.88 7.41
CA SER A 11 -6.02 2.80 8.32
C SER A 11 -7.22 2.16 9.04
N GLN A 12 -8.32 2.90 9.19
CA GLN A 12 -9.60 2.45 9.77
C GLN A 12 -10.77 2.81 8.85
N PRO A 13 -10.96 2.08 7.73
CA PRO A 13 -11.94 2.43 6.70
C PRO A 13 -13.39 2.34 7.18
N LEU A 14 -13.68 1.37 8.04
CA LEU A 14 -15.00 1.19 8.64
C LEU A 14 -15.42 2.40 9.50
N ALA A 15 -14.46 3.19 10.01
CA ALA A 15 -14.76 4.39 10.78
C ALA A 15 -15.46 5.48 9.94
N LYS A 16 -15.38 5.44 8.59
CA LYS A 16 -16.17 6.34 7.73
C LYS A 16 -17.68 6.05 7.80
N GLN A 17 -18.06 4.85 8.23
CA GLN A 17 -19.47 4.41 8.30
C GLN A 17 -20.06 4.57 9.70
N VAL A 18 -19.25 4.94 10.69
CA VAL A 18 -19.69 5.09 12.07
C VAL A 18 -20.33 6.47 12.24
N ASP A 19 -21.55 6.49 12.78
CA ASP A 19 -22.17 7.73 13.23
C ASP A 19 -21.44 8.25 14.47
N PHE A 20 -20.89 9.46 14.36
CA PHE A 20 -20.14 10.14 15.42
C PHE A 20 -20.94 11.28 16.08
N GLY A 21 -22.19 11.48 15.68
CA GLY A 21 -23.08 12.52 16.21
C GLY A 21 -22.69 13.94 15.78
N ASP A 22 -23.34 14.93 16.41
CA ASP A 22 -23.08 16.35 16.13
C ASP A 22 -21.81 16.86 16.83
N ILE A 23 -20.94 17.50 16.05
CA ILE A 23 -19.68 18.11 16.52
C ILE A 23 -19.64 19.63 16.30
N SER A 24 -20.76 20.26 15.95
CA SER A 24 -20.84 21.68 15.57
C SER A 24 -20.32 22.62 16.67
N GLU A 25 -20.60 22.33 17.94
CA GLU A 25 -20.08 23.11 19.07
C GLU A 25 -18.55 23.02 19.18
N ARG A 26 -17.99 21.82 19.00
CA ARG A 26 -16.54 21.57 19.05
C ARG A 26 -15.81 22.29 17.92
N VAL A 27 -16.39 22.29 16.72
CA VAL A 27 -15.87 23.03 15.56
C VAL A 27 -15.94 24.53 15.82
N SER A 28 -17.07 25.04 16.31
CA SER A 28 -17.25 26.46 16.63
C SER A 28 -16.28 26.94 17.71
N LEU A 29 -16.05 26.13 18.75
CA LEU A 29 -15.07 26.43 19.80
C LEU A 29 -13.65 26.59 19.23
N ARG A 30 -13.25 25.71 18.29
CA ARG A 30 -11.95 25.81 17.62
C ARG A 30 -11.78 27.14 16.87
N HIS A 31 -12.82 27.58 16.17
CA HIS A 31 -12.81 28.87 15.47
C HIS A 31 -12.72 30.05 16.44
N LYS A 32 -13.55 30.04 17.50
CA LYS A 32 -13.59 31.10 18.52
C LYS A 32 -12.25 31.28 19.25
N LEU A 33 -11.53 30.19 19.48
CA LEU A 33 -10.24 30.21 20.16
C LEU A 33 -9.04 30.45 19.23
N HIS A 34 -9.28 30.68 17.93
CA HIS A 34 -8.22 30.86 16.93
C HIS A 34 -7.13 29.77 16.99
N CYS A 35 -7.55 28.50 17.15
CA CYS A 35 -6.61 27.39 17.29
C CYS A 35 -5.72 27.24 16.05
N LYS A 36 -4.47 26.84 16.27
CA LYS A 36 -3.52 26.51 15.20
C LYS A 36 -4.02 25.30 14.37
N PRO A 37 -3.62 25.19 13.09
CA PRO A 37 -3.94 24.02 12.26
C PRO A 37 -3.23 22.76 12.77
N PHE A 38 -3.75 21.59 12.44
CA PHE A 38 -3.19 20.30 12.87
C PHE A 38 -1.78 20.06 12.30
N ARG A 39 -1.46 20.63 11.13
CA ARG A 39 -0.10 20.66 10.59
C ARG A 39 0.89 21.31 11.57
N TRP A 40 0.53 22.43 12.17
CA TRP A 40 1.39 23.12 13.14
C TRP A 40 1.67 22.23 14.35
N TYR A 41 0.67 21.49 14.83
CA TYR A 41 0.83 20.52 15.92
C TYR A 41 1.85 19.44 15.56
N LEU A 42 1.75 18.84 14.37
CA LEU A 42 2.71 17.83 13.92
C LEU A 42 4.12 18.39 13.75
N GLU A 43 4.27 19.63 13.28
CA GLU A 43 5.59 20.24 13.08
C GLU A 43 6.25 20.73 14.37
N HIS A 44 5.47 21.14 15.40
CA HIS A 44 6.00 21.86 16.57
C HIS A 44 5.78 21.14 17.91
N VAL A 45 4.80 20.24 17.99
CA VAL A 45 4.42 19.54 19.23
C VAL A 45 4.75 18.06 19.17
N TYR A 46 4.54 17.42 18.01
CA TYR A 46 4.83 16.00 17.83
C TYR A 46 5.62 15.68 16.54
N PRO A 47 6.82 16.27 16.35
CA PRO A 47 7.61 16.17 15.12
C PRO A 47 8.21 14.78 14.86
N GLU A 48 8.37 13.96 15.89
CA GLU A 48 8.88 12.59 15.75
C GLU A 48 7.85 11.62 15.15
N LEU A 49 6.58 12.03 15.06
CA LEU A 49 5.55 11.24 14.41
C LEU A 49 5.78 11.25 12.89
N GLN A 50 6.22 10.10 12.36
CA GLN A 50 6.34 9.91 10.92
C GLN A 50 4.95 9.84 10.27
N VAL A 51 4.56 10.93 9.61
CA VAL A 51 3.29 11.01 8.87
C VAL A 51 3.53 10.58 7.42
N PRO A 52 2.84 9.53 6.91
CA PRO A 52 2.93 9.17 5.51
C PRO A 52 2.61 10.37 4.63
N ALA A 53 3.42 10.59 3.58
CA ALA A 53 3.16 11.68 2.63
C ALA A 53 1.71 11.59 2.12
N LEU A 54 0.98 12.70 2.21
CA LEU A 54 -0.38 12.84 1.64
C LEU A 54 -0.35 12.88 0.11
N THR A 55 0.84 13.01 -0.48
CA THR A 55 1.07 13.43 -1.87
C THR A 55 1.09 12.31 -2.89
N GLU A 56 1.35 11.06 -2.50
CA GLU A 56 1.28 9.94 -3.44
C GLU A 56 -0.02 9.15 -3.23
N PRO A 57 -0.90 9.06 -4.25
CA PRO A 57 -2.10 8.28 -4.14
C PRO A 57 -1.71 6.81 -3.93
N SER A 58 -2.31 6.20 -2.91
CA SER A 58 -2.30 4.76 -2.82
C SER A 58 -3.10 4.17 -3.99
N HIS A 59 -2.60 3.05 -4.49
CA HIS A 59 -3.14 2.30 -5.59
C HIS A 59 -3.75 0.99 -5.10
N VAL A 60 -4.67 0.49 -5.92
CA VAL A 60 -5.18 -0.86 -5.81
C VAL A 60 -4.64 -1.62 -7.01
N ILE A 61 -3.66 -2.50 -6.78
CA ILE A 61 -3.06 -3.31 -7.85
C ILE A 61 -3.99 -4.49 -8.13
N LYS A 62 -4.58 -4.59 -9.31
CA LYS A 62 -5.67 -5.53 -9.61
C LYS A 62 -5.54 -6.30 -10.90
N GLN A 63 -6.18 -7.47 -10.93
CA GLN A 63 -6.47 -8.31 -12.09
C GLN A 63 -7.98 -8.63 -12.09
N GLY A 64 -8.73 -7.94 -12.96
CA GLY A 64 -10.19 -8.02 -12.97
C GLY A 64 -10.79 -7.62 -11.61
N VAL A 65 -11.49 -8.55 -10.96
CA VAL A 65 -12.15 -8.36 -9.66
C VAL A 65 -11.27 -8.74 -8.46
N ARG A 66 -10.01 -9.13 -8.69
CA ARG A 66 -9.06 -9.53 -7.65
C ARG A 66 -7.95 -8.49 -7.52
N CYS A 67 -7.50 -8.27 -6.30
CA CYS A 67 -6.54 -7.27 -5.89
C CYS A 67 -5.35 -7.94 -5.21
N LEU A 68 -4.16 -7.40 -5.41
CA LEU A 68 -2.96 -7.77 -4.68
C LEU A 68 -3.23 -7.50 -3.19
N ASP A 69 -2.90 -8.49 -2.37
CA ASP A 69 -3.30 -8.52 -0.97
C ASP A 69 -2.16 -9.12 -0.13
N THR A 70 -1.87 -8.49 1.01
CA THR A 70 -0.89 -9.02 1.96
C THR A 70 -1.35 -10.29 2.66
N MET A 71 -2.64 -10.65 2.56
CA MET A 71 -3.32 -11.71 3.30
C MET A 71 -3.20 -11.54 4.82
N GLY A 72 -2.90 -10.32 5.29
CA GLY A 72 -2.58 -10.05 6.70
C GLY A 72 -1.21 -10.56 7.14
N HIS A 73 -0.38 -11.05 6.21
CA HIS A 73 0.96 -11.52 6.51
C HIS A 73 1.93 -10.38 6.86
N LEU A 74 2.99 -10.74 7.58
CA LEU A 74 4.11 -9.87 7.93
C LEU A 74 5.35 -10.23 7.09
N VAL A 75 6.54 -9.83 7.53
CA VAL A 75 7.82 -10.15 6.89
C VAL A 75 7.97 -11.67 6.66
N GLY A 76 8.41 -12.04 5.46
CA GLY A 76 8.60 -13.42 4.99
C GLY A 76 7.33 -14.09 4.47
N GLY A 77 6.14 -13.53 4.75
CA GLY A 77 4.89 -14.10 4.28
C GLY A 77 4.62 -13.79 2.80
N PRO A 78 3.99 -14.72 2.07
CA PRO A 78 3.71 -14.54 0.64
C PRO A 78 2.59 -13.51 0.42
N VAL A 79 2.64 -12.82 -0.72
CA VAL A 79 1.52 -11.99 -1.21
C VAL A 79 0.62 -12.81 -2.14
N GLY A 80 -0.66 -12.45 -2.19
CA GLY A 80 -1.68 -13.18 -2.93
C GLY A 80 -2.64 -12.26 -3.69
N MET A 81 -3.52 -12.85 -4.50
CA MET A 81 -4.68 -12.13 -5.07
C MET A 81 -5.95 -12.46 -4.26
N TYR A 82 -6.70 -11.45 -3.84
CA TYR A 82 -7.97 -11.60 -3.10
C TYR A 82 -9.08 -10.74 -3.72
N PRO A 83 -10.39 -11.06 -3.60
CA PRO A 83 -11.45 -10.17 -4.09
C PRO A 83 -11.27 -8.73 -3.62
N CYS A 84 -11.39 -7.79 -4.57
CA CYS A 84 -11.22 -6.37 -4.31
C CYS A 84 -12.33 -5.85 -3.40
N HIS A 85 -11.97 -5.25 -2.26
CA HIS A 85 -12.94 -4.66 -1.33
C HIS A 85 -12.92 -3.12 -1.29
N TYR A 86 -11.91 -2.47 -1.89
CA TYR A 86 -11.80 -1.00 -2.03
C TYR A 86 -11.88 -0.21 -0.72
N THR A 87 -11.68 -0.88 0.42
CA THR A 87 -11.61 -0.23 1.72
C THR A 87 -10.17 0.18 2.09
N GLY A 88 -9.15 -0.17 1.31
CA GLY A 88 -7.75 0.09 1.68
C GLY A 88 -7.16 -1.08 2.48
N GLY A 89 -6.48 -0.81 3.59
CA GLY A 89 -5.90 -1.86 4.42
C GLY A 89 -4.88 -2.72 3.66
N ASN A 90 -5.01 -4.05 3.76
CA ASN A 90 -4.16 -5.05 3.12
C ASN A 90 -4.14 -5.03 1.58
N GLN A 91 -5.04 -4.28 0.94
CA GLN A 91 -5.09 -4.08 -0.53
C GLN A 91 -4.61 -2.69 -0.98
N GLU A 92 -4.02 -1.92 -0.06
CA GLU A 92 -3.47 -0.60 -0.34
C GLU A 92 -1.97 -0.68 -0.62
N TRP A 93 -1.56 -0.22 -1.82
CA TRP A 93 -0.18 -0.30 -2.29
C TRP A 93 0.32 1.04 -2.81
N ARG A 94 1.64 1.22 -2.83
CA ARG A 94 2.31 2.34 -3.52
C ARG A 94 3.37 1.78 -4.45
N PHE A 95 3.57 2.44 -5.58
CA PHE A 95 4.70 2.16 -6.46
C PHE A 95 5.64 3.36 -6.47
N GLU A 96 6.66 3.33 -5.62
CA GLU A 96 7.59 4.44 -5.42
C GLU A 96 9.03 3.93 -5.45
N ASN A 97 9.93 4.65 -6.13
CA ASN A 97 11.35 4.31 -6.22
C ASN A 97 11.63 2.86 -6.63
N GLY A 98 10.82 2.31 -7.55
CA GLY A 98 10.93 0.93 -8.01
C GLY A 98 10.43 -0.12 -7.01
N GLN A 99 9.74 0.27 -5.94
CA GLN A 99 9.24 -0.65 -4.92
C GLN A 99 7.71 -0.73 -4.94
N ILE A 100 7.17 -1.95 -4.87
CA ILE A 100 5.75 -2.20 -4.60
C ILE A 100 5.59 -2.26 -3.08
N ARG A 101 5.05 -1.21 -2.50
CA ARG A 101 5.13 -0.94 -1.06
C ARG A 101 3.77 -0.98 -0.39
N HIS A 102 3.72 -1.63 0.76
CA HIS A 102 2.62 -1.62 1.72
C HIS A 102 3.17 -1.18 3.10
N ASN A 103 2.88 0.05 3.50
CA ASN A 103 3.40 0.67 4.74
C ASN A 103 4.94 0.69 4.81
N ARG A 104 5.56 -0.16 5.64
CA ARG A 104 7.02 -0.32 5.78
C ARG A 104 7.56 -1.57 5.08
N LEU A 105 6.66 -2.34 4.47
CA LEU A 105 6.97 -3.59 3.79
C LEU A 105 6.91 -3.39 2.28
N CYS A 106 7.74 -4.14 1.57
CA CYS A 106 7.82 -4.13 0.12
C CYS A 106 7.72 -5.57 -0.40
N VAL A 107 7.16 -5.73 -1.59
CA VAL A 107 7.19 -7.02 -2.29
C VAL A 107 8.63 -7.29 -2.72
N SER A 108 9.18 -8.40 -2.24
CA SER A 108 10.51 -8.92 -2.55
C SER A 108 10.41 -10.38 -3.01
N VAL A 109 11.55 -11.00 -3.30
CA VAL A 109 11.66 -12.41 -3.66
C VAL A 109 12.16 -13.21 -2.47
N SER A 110 11.54 -14.36 -2.19
CA SER A 110 11.97 -15.28 -1.15
C SER A 110 13.39 -15.80 -1.42
N GLU A 111 14.30 -15.67 -0.46
CA GLU A 111 15.66 -16.22 -0.57
C GLU A 111 15.67 -17.75 -0.52
N ALA A 112 14.63 -18.39 0.02
CA ALA A 112 14.57 -19.84 0.18
C ALA A 112 14.38 -20.58 -1.16
N ASP A 113 13.63 -19.99 -2.09
CA ASP A 113 13.33 -20.60 -3.39
C ASP A 113 13.68 -19.71 -4.60
N GLY A 114 14.08 -18.45 -4.36
CA GLY A 114 14.45 -17.49 -5.40
C GLY A 114 13.31 -17.09 -6.33
N SER A 115 12.05 -17.41 -6.01
CA SER A 115 10.92 -17.22 -6.92
C SER A 115 9.63 -16.72 -6.27
N THR A 116 9.31 -17.11 -5.04
CA THR A 116 8.04 -16.71 -4.39
C THR A 116 8.08 -15.22 -4.02
N ALA A 117 7.02 -14.49 -4.33
CA ALA A 117 6.87 -13.09 -3.94
C ALA A 117 6.43 -12.99 -2.47
N VAL A 118 7.24 -12.34 -1.66
CA VAL A 118 7.05 -12.23 -0.19
C VAL A 118 7.16 -10.79 0.27
N LEU A 119 6.62 -10.50 1.46
CA LEU A 119 6.82 -9.21 2.11
C LEU A 119 8.18 -9.15 2.79
N ALA A 120 8.95 -8.09 2.56
CA ALA A 120 10.21 -7.82 3.24
C ALA A 120 10.27 -6.37 3.70
N ALA A 121 11.20 -6.03 4.61
CA ALA A 121 11.48 -4.63 4.91
C ALA A 121 11.93 -3.90 3.63
N CYS A 122 11.43 -2.69 3.38
CA CYS A 122 11.79 -1.95 2.16
C CYS A 122 13.26 -1.52 2.10
N GLU A 123 13.89 -1.30 3.25
CA GLU A 123 15.30 -0.94 3.36
C GLU A 123 16.17 -2.19 3.45
N GLY A 124 17.24 -2.26 2.65
CA GLY A 124 18.22 -3.35 2.70
C GLY A 124 17.78 -4.67 2.05
N ALA A 125 16.52 -4.82 1.62
CA ALA A 125 16.07 -5.99 0.88
C ALA A 125 16.61 -5.97 -0.56
N ALA A 126 17.72 -6.68 -0.79
CA ALA A 126 18.09 -7.12 -2.12
C ALA A 126 16.89 -7.91 -2.72
N GLY A 127 16.42 -7.54 -3.90
CA GLY A 127 15.27 -8.19 -4.54
C GLY A 127 13.89 -7.51 -4.39
N ALA A 128 13.82 -6.32 -3.79
CA ALA A 128 12.58 -5.54 -3.71
C ALA A 128 12.41 -4.50 -4.85
N GLN A 129 13.13 -4.67 -5.97
CA GLN A 129 13.19 -3.71 -7.06
C GLN A 129 12.42 -4.21 -8.28
N TRP A 130 11.50 -3.37 -8.75
CA TRP A 130 10.52 -3.66 -9.77
C TRP A 130 10.47 -2.53 -10.80
N ALA A 131 10.22 -2.88 -12.04
CA ALA A 131 9.96 -1.96 -13.13
C ALA A 131 8.59 -2.26 -13.71
N ARG A 132 7.75 -1.24 -13.83
CA ARG A 132 6.49 -1.35 -14.56
C ARG A 132 6.76 -1.23 -16.06
N ARG A 133 6.33 -2.21 -16.85
CA ARG A 133 6.44 -2.21 -18.32
C ARG A 133 5.04 -2.45 -18.89
N GLY A 134 4.36 -1.39 -19.29
CA GLY A 134 2.93 -1.49 -19.60
C GLY A 134 2.14 -1.89 -18.35
N ALA A 135 1.48 -3.04 -18.41
CA ALA A 135 0.76 -3.64 -17.29
C ALA A 135 1.53 -4.80 -16.60
N THR A 136 2.72 -5.17 -17.08
CA THR A 136 3.54 -6.18 -16.39
C THR A 136 4.44 -5.55 -15.33
N LEU A 137 4.70 -6.32 -14.26
CA LEU A 137 5.60 -5.96 -13.17
C LEU A 137 6.85 -6.84 -13.23
N ARG A 138 7.95 -6.26 -13.69
CA ARG A 138 9.20 -6.97 -13.96
C ARG A 138 10.20 -6.74 -12.83
N HIS A 139 10.72 -7.83 -12.27
CA HIS A 139 11.78 -7.77 -11.26
C HIS A 139 13.08 -7.27 -11.88
N ALA A 140 13.69 -6.25 -11.29
CA ALA A 140 14.82 -5.52 -11.89
C ALA A 140 16.08 -6.38 -12.05
N GLN A 141 16.38 -7.24 -11.07
CA GLN A 141 17.60 -8.06 -11.07
C GLN A 141 17.46 -9.34 -11.89
N HIS A 142 16.30 -10.00 -11.82
CA HIS A 142 16.07 -11.28 -12.50
C HIS A 142 15.53 -11.11 -13.93
N GLY A 143 14.96 -9.95 -14.24
CA GLY A 143 14.28 -9.72 -15.52
C GLY A 143 13.03 -10.59 -15.71
N ALA A 144 12.55 -11.28 -14.68
CA ALA A 144 11.34 -12.09 -14.63
C ALA A 144 10.12 -11.25 -14.23
N CYS A 145 8.91 -11.69 -14.55
CA CYS A 145 7.66 -10.99 -14.26
C CYS A 145 6.91 -11.64 -13.10
N LEU A 146 6.19 -10.81 -12.34
CA LEU A 146 5.27 -11.24 -11.31
C LEU A 146 4.08 -11.96 -11.95
N ASP A 147 3.72 -13.11 -11.42
CA ASP A 147 2.63 -13.93 -11.93
C ASP A 147 1.70 -14.38 -10.80
N ALA A 148 0.41 -14.23 -11.02
CA ALA A 148 -0.68 -14.53 -10.09
C ALA A 148 -1.46 -15.82 -10.43
N ASP A 149 -0.89 -16.68 -11.26
CA ASP A 149 -1.46 -17.98 -11.65
C ASP A 149 -1.47 -19.02 -10.51
N ARG A 150 -0.94 -18.67 -9.33
CA ARG A 150 -0.91 -19.53 -8.12
C ARG A 150 -1.35 -18.73 -6.88
N PRO A 151 -1.77 -19.39 -5.79
CA PRO A 151 -2.21 -18.70 -4.56
C PRO A 151 -1.17 -17.74 -3.98
N ALA A 152 0.09 -18.16 -3.92
CA ALA A 152 1.22 -17.29 -3.65
C ALA A 152 1.79 -16.82 -5.00
N LEU A 153 1.90 -15.51 -5.17
CA LEU A 153 2.50 -14.95 -6.38
C LEU A 153 3.98 -15.32 -6.46
N TYR A 154 4.49 -15.41 -7.68
CA TYR A 154 5.86 -15.84 -7.92
C TYR A 154 6.44 -15.17 -9.18
N LEU A 155 7.76 -15.25 -9.32
CA LEU A 155 8.47 -14.78 -10.49
C LEU A 155 8.55 -15.87 -11.55
N THR A 156 8.27 -15.52 -12.80
CA THR A 156 8.44 -16.42 -13.93
C THR A 156 8.80 -15.66 -15.21
N HIS A 157 8.99 -16.37 -16.32
CA HIS A 157 9.28 -15.74 -17.61
C HIS A 157 8.18 -14.73 -17.96
N CYS A 158 8.59 -13.56 -18.46
CA CYS A 158 7.64 -12.52 -18.86
C CYS A 158 6.88 -12.92 -20.12
N ASP A 159 5.56 -12.82 -20.06
CA ASP A 159 4.67 -13.05 -21.18
C ASP A 159 3.64 -11.91 -21.17
N ASP A 160 3.80 -10.98 -22.13
CA ASP A 160 2.96 -9.79 -22.25
C ASP A 160 1.52 -10.11 -22.69
N ASP A 161 1.26 -11.35 -23.14
CA ASP A 161 -0.08 -11.81 -23.50
C ASP A 161 -0.73 -12.61 -22.35
N LYS A 162 0.03 -13.03 -21.34
CA LYS A 162 -0.48 -13.85 -20.22
C LYS A 162 -1.31 -13.00 -19.25
N PRO A 163 -2.62 -13.24 -19.10
CA PRO A 163 -3.49 -12.41 -18.26
C PRO A 163 -3.08 -12.36 -16.79
N SER A 164 -2.52 -13.45 -16.25
CA SER A 164 -2.06 -13.54 -14.86
C SER A 164 -0.80 -12.72 -14.57
N GLN A 165 -0.16 -12.13 -15.59
CA GLN A 165 0.96 -11.18 -15.45
C GLN A 165 0.57 -9.71 -15.70
N GLN A 166 -0.70 -9.44 -16.04
CA GLN A 166 -1.19 -8.11 -16.35
C GLN A 166 -1.83 -7.49 -15.11
N PHE A 167 -1.31 -6.37 -14.62
CA PHE A 167 -1.80 -5.67 -13.43
C PHE A 167 -2.21 -4.23 -13.76
N ALA A 168 -3.37 -3.82 -13.27
CA ALA A 168 -3.84 -2.44 -13.31
C ALA A 168 -3.64 -1.78 -11.93
N PHE A 169 -3.34 -0.48 -11.92
CA PHE A 169 -3.11 0.34 -10.72
C PHE A 169 -4.28 1.27 -10.42
#